data_AF-M8BDD3-F1
#
_entry.id   AF-M8BDD3-F1
#
_cell.length_a   1.000
_cell.length_b   1.000
_cell.length_c   1.000
_cell.angle_alpha   90.00
_cell.angle_beta   90.00
_cell.angle_gamma   90.00
#
_symmetry.space_group_name_H-M   'P 1'
#
loop_
_entity.id
_entity.type
_entity.pdbx_description
1 polymer ?
#
loop_
_entity_poly.entity_id
_entity_poly.type
_entity_poly.pdbx_seq_one_letter_code
_entity_poly.pdbx_strand_id
1 'polypeptide(L)'
;MAPKQLPAVLLAACATLLALAAPLLAGDPDMLQDVCVADYKSLGGPLRLNGFPCKRPENVTADDFFSAALALPGNTGAPAAAISAFNSQLPGTQSLALAMFAASPPVPTDVLARALQIDGGLVEAIKSKFPPK
;
A
#
# COMPACT_ATOMS: atom_id res chain seq x y z
N MET A 1 13.21 -52.73 -18.11
CA MET A 1 12.14 -51.98 -17.44
C MET A 1 12.75 -50.72 -16.83
N ALA A 2 12.69 -49.59 -17.54
CA ALA A 2 13.19 -48.30 -17.05
C ALA A 2 12.22 -47.73 -16.00
N PRO A 3 12.69 -47.07 -14.93
CA PRO A 3 11.81 -46.66 -13.85
C PRO A 3 10.96 -45.46 -14.32
N LYS A 4 9.65 -45.68 -14.44
CA LYS A 4 8.61 -44.64 -14.59
C LYS A 4 8.59 -43.59 -13.44
N GLN A 5 9.49 -43.74 -12.46
CA GLN A 5 9.58 -42.94 -11.24
C GLN A 5 10.27 -41.57 -11.47
N LEU A 6 11.20 -41.48 -12.42
CA LEU A 6 11.95 -40.25 -12.71
C LEU A 6 11.07 -39.08 -13.18
N PRO A 7 10.12 -39.26 -14.12
CA PRO A 7 9.26 -38.16 -14.54
C PRO A 7 8.29 -37.71 -13.45
N ALA A 8 7.79 -38.64 -12.62
CA ALA A 8 6.86 -38.33 -11.53
C ALA A 8 7.52 -37.50 -10.42
N VAL A 9 8.76 -37.82 -10.06
CA VAL A 9 9.53 -37.06 -9.07
C VAL A 9 9.87 -35.65 -9.58
N LEU A 10 10.19 -35.52 -10.87
CA LEU A 10 10.48 -34.22 -11.48
C LEU A 10 9.22 -33.33 -11.54
N LEU A 11 8.07 -33.89 -11.90
CA LEU A 11 6.78 -33.21 -11.90
C LEU A 11 6.38 -32.74 -10.48
N ALA A 12 6.58 -33.59 -9.48
CA ALA A 12 6.32 -33.24 -8.08
C ALA A 12 7.25 -32.13 -7.59
N ALA A 13 8.54 -32.16 -7.95
CA ALA A 13 9.52 -31.13 -7.59
C ALA A 13 9.21 -29.78 -8.26
N CYS A 14 8.77 -29.77 -9.52
CA CYS A 14 8.33 -28.53 -10.17
C CYS A 14 7.06 -27.96 -9.50
N ALA A 15 6.10 -28.79 -9.13
CA ALA A 15 4.88 -28.36 -8.46
C ALA A 15 5.16 -27.75 -7.08
N THR A 16 6.11 -28.31 -6.32
CA THR A 16 6.51 -27.75 -5.02
C THR A 16 7.30 -26.45 -5.15
N LEU A 17 8.16 -26.30 -6.17
CA LEU A 17 8.84 -25.02 -6.46
C LEU A 17 7.85 -23.91 -6.86
N LEU A 18 6.85 -24.23 -7.69
CA LEU A 18 5.79 -23.29 -8.09
C LEU A 18 4.92 -22.87 -6.89
N ALA A 19 4.64 -23.79 -5.97
CA ALA A 19 3.90 -23.51 -4.74
C ALA A 19 4.70 -22.65 -3.75
N LEU A 20 6.02 -22.83 -3.65
CA LEU A 20 6.88 -22.01 -2.79
C LEU A 20 7.10 -20.58 -3.33
N ALA A 21 6.90 -20.34 -4.62
CA ALA A 21 6.96 -19.01 -5.23
C ALA A 21 5.66 -18.19 -5.02
N ALA A 22 4.60 -18.80 -4.49
CA ALA A 22 3.29 -18.16 -4.35
C ALA A 22 3.11 -17.10 -3.24
N PRO A 23 4.00 -16.87 -2.24
CA PRO A 23 3.72 -15.90 -1.18
C PRO A 23 4.20 -14.47 -1.47
N LEU A 24 4.31 -14.04 -2.73
CA LEU A 24 4.69 -12.63 -3.05
C LEU A 24 3.54 -11.71 -3.48
N LEU A 25 2.31 -12.21 -3.62
CA LEU A 25 1.15 -11.39 -4.02
C LEU A 25 0.22 -11.02 -2.87
N ALA A 26 0.72 -10.94 -1.64
CA ALA A 26 -0.01 -10.28 -0.54
C ALA A 26 0.01 -8.74 -0.69
N GLY A 27 -0.17 -8.23 -1.91
CA GLY A 27 -0.43 -6.83 -2.17
C GLY A 27 -1.92 -6.58 -2.10
N ASP A 28 -2.32 -5.45 -1.53
CA ASP A 28 -3.69 -4.96 -1.68
C ASP A 28 -4.00 -4.81 -3.18
N PRO A 29 -5.18 -5.27 -3.66
CA PRO A 29 -5.58 -5.08 -5.04
C PRO A 29 -5.54 -3.59 -5.40
N ASP A 30 -5.30 -3.31 -6.69
CA ASP A 30 -5.18 -1.96 -7.23
C ASP A 30 -6.33 -1.07 -6.74
N MET A 31 -6.00 0.14 -6.28
CA MET A 31 -6.91 1.00 -5.52
C MET A 31 -8.01 1.55 -6.45
N LEU A 32 -9.09 0.80 -6.64
CA LEU A 32 -10.26 1.23 -7.43
C LEU A 32 -11.09 2.35 -6.75
N GLN A 33 -10.60 2.87 -5.62
CA GLN A 33 -11.18 3.95 -4.83
C GLN A 33 -10.04 4.85 -4.37
N ASP A 34 -10.09 6.13 -4.73
CA ASP A 34 -8.98 7.07 -4.53
C ASP A 34 -8.55 7.17 -3.06
N VAL A 35 -9.49 7.14 -2.11
CA VAL A 35 -9.22 7.11 -0.67
C VAL A 35 -10.39 6.49 0.12
N CYS A 36 -10.11 5.62 1.09
CA CYS A 36 -11.03 5.25 2.17
C CYS A 36 -10.43 5.62 3.54
N VAL A 37 -10.77 6.80 4.07
CA VAL A 37 -10.40 7.19 5.43
C VAL A 37 -11.29 6.41 6.40
N ALA A 38 -10.70 5.65 7.33
CA ALA A 38 -11.47 4.88 8.30
C ALA A 38 -12.35 5.79 9.19
N ASP A 39 -13.62 5.40 9.35
CA ASP A 39 -14.60 6.02 10.23
C ASP A 39 -14.74 5.23 11.53
N TYR A 40 -13.94 5.62 12.52
CA TYR A 40 -14.01 5.04 13.85
C TYR A 40 -15.31 5.34 14.59
N LYS A 41 -16.06 6.38 14.21
CA LYS A 41 -17.33 6.73 14.88
C LYS A 41 -18.43 5.74 14.53
N SER A 42 -18.34 5.10 13.37
CA SER A 42 -19.28 4.08 12.92
C SER A 42 -19.07 2.70 13.55
N LEU A 43 -18.02 2.50 14.36
CA LEU A 43 -17.71 1.23 15.02
C LEU A 43 -18.75 0.79 16.07
N GLY A 44 -19.50 1.73 16.64
CA GLY A 44 -20.61 1.42 17.55
C GLY A 44 -21.92 1.07 16.83
N GLY A 45 -21.93 1.10 15.50
CA GLY A 45 -23.10 0.88 14.66
C GLY A 45 -23.32 -0.58 14.24
N PRO A 46 -24.36 -0.85 13.43
CA PRO A 46 -24.70 -2.21 12.98
C PRO A 46 -23.75 -2.76 11.89
N LEU A 47 -22.89 -1.92 11.31
CA LEU A 47 -22.00 -2.29 10.20
C LEU A 47 -20.73 -2.95 10.73
N ARG A 48 -20.53 -4.23 10.41
CA ARG A 48 -19.31 -4.98 10.68
C ARG A 48 -18.76 -5.53 9.37
N LEU A 49 -17.50 -5.23 9.10
CA LEU A 49 -16.73 -5.72 7.95
C LEU A 49 -15.27 -5.92 8.38
N ASN A 50 -14.49 -6.61 7.56
CA ASN A 50 -13.05 -6.72 7.79
C ASN A 50 -12.40 -5.35 7.53
N GLY A 51 -11.87 -4.72 8.58
CA GLY A 51 -11.33 -3.35 8.54
C GLY A 51 -12.23 -2.35 9.26
N PHE A 52 -12.37 -1.16 8.70
CA PHE A 52 -13.22 -0.08 9.23
C PHE A 52 -14.16 0.43 8.12
N PRO A 53 -15.40 0.83 8.45
CA PRO A 53 -16.23 1.59 7.51
C PRO A 53 -15.47 2.84 7.03
N CYS A 54 -15.63 3.24 5.77
CA CYS A 54 -15.06 4.50 5.28
C CYS A 54 -15.91 5.69 5.73
N LYS A 55 -15.26 6.83 6.02
CA LYS A 55 -15.94 8.12 6.09
C LYS A 55 -16.59 8.43 4.76
N ARG A 56 -17.70 9.17 4.80
CA ARG A 56 -18.29 9.73 3.58
C ARG A 56 -17.35 10.77 2.97
N PRO A 57 -17.28 10.90 1.63
CA PRO A 57 -16.39 11.86 0.97
C PRO A 57 -16.54 13.30 1.48
N GLU A 58 -17.75 13.70 1.84
CA GLU A 58 -18.04 15.06 2.34
C GLU A 58 -17.45 15.32 3.75
N ASN A 59 -17.04 14.26 4.46
CA ASN A 59 -16.47 14.32 5.79
C ASN A 59 -14.96 14.05 5.81
N VAL A 60 -14.35 13.80 4.65
CA VAL A 60 -12.90 13.61 4.50
C VAL A 60 -12.23 14.97 4.37
N THR A 61 -11.21 15.21 5.19
CA THR A 61 -10.46 16.47 5.22
C THR A 61 -8.95 16.23 5.10
N ALA A 62 -8.17 17.27 4.81
CA ALA A 62 -6.71 17.15 4.72
C ALA A 62 -6.08 16.64 6.02
N ASP A 63 -6.67 16.97 7.17
CA ASP A 63 -6.19 16.55 8.48
C ASP A 63 -6.27 15.03 8.69
N ASP A 64 -7.13 14.33 7.93
CA ASP A 64 -7.22 12.87 7.99
C ASP A 64 -6.00 12.15 7.43
N PHE A 65 -5.19 12.84 6.61
CA PHE A 65 -3.98 12.33 5.96
C PHE A 65 -2.70 12.82 6.62
N PHE A 66 -2.80 13.79 7.54
CA PHE A 66 -1.66 14.38 8.21
C PHE A 66 -1.42 13.70 9.56
N SER A 67 -0.14 13.46 9.90
CA SER A 67 0.25 12.98 11.23
C SER A 67 1.45 13.76 11.75
N ALA A 68 1.29 14.33 12.95
CA ALA A 68 2.36 14.93 13.72
C ALA A 68 3.07 13.93 14.66
N ALA A 69 2.84 12.61 14.50
CA ALA A 69 3.40 11.60 15.39
C ALA A 69 4.94 11.66 15.48
N LEU A 70 5.61 12.05 14.39
CA LEU A 70 7.07 12.23 14.34
C LEU A 70 7.55 13.63 14.77
N ALA A 71 6.63 14.57 15.04
CA ALA A 71 6.98 15.90 15.52
C ALA A 71 7.30 15.94 17.02
N LEU A 72 6.93 14.87 17.76
CA LEU A 72 7.21 14.73 19.19
C LEU A 72 8.41 13.79 19.41
N PRO A 73 9.26 14.08 20.43
CA PRO A 73 10.36 13.19 20.77
C PRO A 73 9.83 11.83 21.25
N GLY A 74 10.38 10.76 20.67
CA GLY A 74 10.07 9.39 21.08
C GLY A 74 10.66 9.05 22.46
N ASN A 75 10.13 7.99 23.09
CA ASN A 75 10.68 7.48 24.34
C ASN A 75 12.06 6.82 24.11
N THR A 76 13.11 7.38 24.70
CA THR A 76 14.50 6.90 24.59
C THR A 76 14.94 5.99 25.72
N GLY A 77 14.02 5.52 26.57
CA GLY A 77 14.33 4.61 27.68
C GLY A 77 14.70 3.18 27.27
N ALA A 78 14.52 2.83 25.98
CA ALA A 78 14.87 1.53 25.41
C ALA A 78 16.05 1.66 24.42
N PRO A 79 16.82 0.58 24.20
CA PRO A 79 17.96 0.59 23.26
C PRO A 79 17.59 0.96 21.82
N ALA A 80 16.32 0.76 21.44
CA ALA A 80 15.74 1.21 20.18
C ALA A 80 14.22 1.39 20.35
N ALA A 81 13.64 2.30 19.58
CA ALA A 81 12.20 2.49 19.48
C ALA A 81 11.82 2.72 18.02
N ALA A 82 10.63 2.24 17.63
CA ALA A 82 10.06 2.46 16.31
C ALA A 82 8.63 2.97 16.47
N ILE A 83 8.25 3.95 15.65
CA ILE A 83 6.87 4.42 15.53
C ILE A 83 6.33 3.78 14.24
N SER A 84 5.33 2.91 14.38
CA SER A 84 4.60 2.36 13.25
C SER A 84 3.21 2.96 13.20
N ALA A 85 2.70 3.16 12.00
CA ALA A 85 1.35 3.61 11.79
C ALA A 85 0.76 2.93 10.55
N PHE A 86 -0.37 2.29 10.75
CA PHE A 86 -1.13 1.60 9.71
C PHE A 86 -2.49 2.29 9.55
N ASN A 87 -3.29 1.91 8.55
CA ASN A 87 -4.66 2.38 8.31
C ASN A 87 -5.58 2.35 9.55
N SER A 88 -5.27 1.53 10.56
CA SER A 88 -6.00 1.48 11.84
C SER A 88 -5.58 2.58 12.83
N GLN A 89 -4.31 2.99 12.83
CA GLN A 89 -3.74 3.99 13.75
C GLN A 89 -3.68 5.38 13.11
N LEU A 90 -3.65 5.43 11.77
CA LEU A 90 -3.73 6.63 10.94
C LEU A 90 -4.70 6.35 9.78
N PRO A 91 -5.97 6.75 9.91
CA PRO A 91 -7.05 6.35 9.02
C PRO A 91 -6.84 6.77 7.56
N GLY A 92 -6.06 7.82 7.31
CA GLY A 92 -5.70 8.31 5.98
C GLY A 92 -4.26 7.98 5.54
N THR A 93 -3.56 7.04 6.17
CA THR A 93 -2.26 6.56 5.66
C THR A 93 -2.47 5.71 4.40
N GLN A 94 -2.70 6.40 3.29
CA GLN A 94 -2.35 5.91 1.95
C GLN A 94 -1.10 6.67 1.51
N SER A 95 -0.12 5.94 0.97
CA SER A 95 1.04 6.59 0.38
C SER A 95 0.66 7.18 -0.98
N LEU A 96 0.03 8.34 -0.96
CA LEU A 96 -0.38 9.08 -2.16
C LEU A 96 0.80 9.25 -3.12
N ALA A 97 1.99 9.53 -2.57
CA ALA A 97 3.19 9.68 -3.37
C ALA A 97 3.59 8.37 -4.08
N LEU A 98 3.50 7.21 -3.41
CA LEU A 98 3.75 5.92 -4.07
C LEU A 98 2.65 5.59 -5.09
N ALA A 99 1.38 5.90 -4.79
CA ALA A 99 0.28 5.68 -5.71
C ALA A 99 0.38 6.55 -6.97
N MET A 100 0.87 7.79 -6.86
CA MET A 100 1.01 8.69 -8.00
C MET A 100 2.30 8.45 -8.78
N PHE A 101 3.42 8.22 -8.10
CA PHE A 101 4.75 8.23 -8.71
C PHE A 101 5.42 6.86 -8.82
N ALA A 102 4.87 5.81 -8.19
CA ALA A 102 5.39 4.45 -8.22
C ALA A 102 4.31 3.38 -8.50
N ALA A 103 3.17 3.76 -9.09
CA ALA A 103 2.16 2.82 -9.54
C ALA A 103 2.70 1.86 -10.60
N SER A 104 2.11 0.66 -10.65
CA SER A 104 2.38 -0.33 -11.69
C SER A 104 1.04 -0.82 -12.24
N PRO A 105 0.63 -0.41 -13.46
CA PRO A 105 1.40 0.38 -14.44
C PRO A 105 1.60 1.86 -14.02
N PRO A 106 2.69 2.51 -14.46
CA PRO A 106 2.95 3.92 -14.11
C PRO A 106 1.87 4.88 -14.62
N VAL A 107 1.47 5.84 -13.79
CA VAL A 107 0.59 6.93 -14.20
C VAL A 107 1.32 7.79 -15.25
N PRO A 108 0.68 8.11 -16.41
CA PRO A 108 1.30 8.94 -17.43
C PRO A 108 1.76 10.31 -16.91
N THR A 109 2.90 10.77 -17.40
CA THR A 109 3.57 11.99 -16.92
C THR A 109 2.78 13.26 -17.24
N ASP A 110 2.11 13.29 -18.39
CA ASP A 110 1.23 14.39 -18.79
C ASP A 110 -0.01 14.52 -17.90
N VAL A 111 -0.56 13.38 -17.45
CA VAL A 111 -1.68 13.35 -16.49
C VAL A 111 -1.25 13.93 -15.15
N LEU A 112 -0.10 13.50 -14.62
CA LEU A 112 0.44 14.01 -13.36
C LEU A 112 0.83 15.49 -13.46
N ALA A 113 1.47 15.89 -14.56
CA ALA A 113 1.85 17.28 -14.81
C ALA A 113 0.62 18.19 -14.83
N ARG A 114 -0.46 17.77 -15.51
CA ARG A 114 -1.72 18.50 -15.54
C ARG A 114 -2.44 18.53 -14.20
N ALA A 115 -2.50 17.40 -13.49
CA ALA A 115 -3.18 17.29 -12.21
C ALA A 115 -2.49 18.12 -11.11
N LEU A 116 -1.16 18.10 -11.08
CA LEU A 116 -0.36 18.81 -10.08
C LEU A 116 0.02 20.24 -10.53
N GLN A 117 -0.31 20.62 -11.77
CA GLN A 117 0.05 21.91 -12.37
C GLN A 117 1.57 22.17 -12.33
N ILE A 118 2.36 21.14 -12.63
CA ILE A 118 3.83 21.20 -12.67
C ILE A 118 4.37 20.74 -14.03
N ASP A 119 5.64 21.08 -14.30
CA ASP A 119 6.31 20.65 -15.52
C ASP A 119 6.55 19.12 -15.56
N GLY A 120 6.52 18.54 -16.76
CA GLY A 120 6.74 17.10 -16.97
C GLY A 120 8.13 16.65 -16.52
N GLY A 121 9.18 17.48 -16.69
CA GLY A 121 10.51 17.20 -16.17
C GLY A 121 10.54 17.15 -14.64
N LEU A 122 9.73 17.96 -13.97
CA LEU A 122 9.60 17.90 -12.51
C LEU A 122 8.88 16.63 -12.06
N VAL A 123 7.85 16.18 -12.80
CA VAL A 123 7.19 14.89 -12.54
C VAL A 123 8.18 13.73 -12.64
N GLU A 124 8.99 13.68 -13.71
CA GLU A 124 10.01 12.63 -13.88
C GLU A 124 11.07 12.67 -12.77
N ALA A 125 11.49 13.88 -12.37
CA ALA A 125 12.39 14.05 -11.25
C ALA A 125 11.79 13.48 -9.95
N ILE A 126 10.49 13.67 -9.70
CA ILE A 126 9.80 13.11 -8.53
C ILE A 126 9.70 11.58 -8.65
N LYS A 127 9.29 11.04 -9.80
CA LYS A 127 9.25 9.58 -10.06
C LYS A 127 10.59 8.91 -9.77
N SER A 128 11.71 9.53 -10.14
CA SER A 128 13.06 9.01 -9.88
C SER A 128 13.38 8.82 -8.38
N LYS A 129 12.62 9.45 -7.47
CA LYS A 129 12.79 9.33 -6.02
C LYS A 129 12.02 8.15 -5.42
N PHE A 130 11.11 7.54 -6.17
CA PHE A 130 10.33 6.41 -5.72
C PHE A 130 10.73 5.15 -6.52
N PRO A 131 11.50 4.22 -5.93
CA PRO A 131 11.89 3.01 -6.64
C PRO A 131 10.65 2.17 -6.96
N PRO A 132 10.58 1.56 -8.17
CA PRO A 132 9.54 0.58 -8.47
C PRO A 132 9.66 -0.62 -7.53
N LYS A 133 8.52 -1.15 -7.08
CA LYS A 133 8.45 -2.41 -6.32
C LYS A 133 8.69 -3.61 -7.20
#